data_AF-A0A537V1R6-F1
#
_entry.id   AF-A0A537V1R6-F1
#
_cell.length_a   1.000
_cell.length_b   1.000
_cell.length_c   1.000
_cell.angle_alpha   90.00
_cell.angle_beta   90.00
_cell.angle_gamma   90.00
#
_symmetry.space_group_name_H-M   'P 1'
#
loop_
_entity.id
_entity.type
_entity.pdbx_description
1 polymer ?
#
loop_
_entity_poly.entity_id
_entity_poly.type
_entity_poly.pdbx_seq_one_letter_code
_entity_poly.pdbx_strand_id
1 'polypeptide(L)' 'MAGGSRAAGGGADGAAAAKAARRLAAAGVEFVALAIVDTAGVTLVKCVPLHRFEEA' A
#
# COMPACT_ATOMS: atom_id res chain seq x y z
N MET A 1 23.80 -6.32 13.24
CA MET A 1 22.47 -6.13 13.89
C MET A 1 21.51 -5.60 12.84
N ALA A 2 20.62 -6.44 12.31
CA ALA A 2 19.55 -6.02 11.42
C ALA A 2 18.31 -6.86 11.74
N GLY A 3 17.65 -6.52 12.85
CA GLY A 3 16.32 -7.01 13.15
C GLY A 3 15.34 -6.21 12.30
N GLY A 4 14.89 -6.81 11.19
CA GLY A 4 13.74 -6.29 10.46
C GLY A 4 12.54 -6.34 11.40
N SER A 5 12.09 -5.18 11.88
CA SER A 5 10.83 -5.08 12.59
C SER A 5 9.73 -5.45 11.60
N ARG A 6 9.25 -6.69 11.69
CA ARG A 6 7.93 -7.06 11.18
C ARG A 6 6.97 -6.07 11.83
N ALA A 7 6.47 -5.11 11.04
CA ALA A 7 5.44 -4.19 11.49
C ALA A 7 4.18 -5.01 11.76
N ALA A 8 4.07 -5.54 12.98
CA ALA A 8 2.91 -6.18 13.54
C ALA A 8 1.92 -5.09 14.01
N GLY A 9 1.50 -4.21 13.09
CA GLY A 9 0.52 -3.14 13.30
C GLY A 9 -0.76 -3.30 12.45
N GLY A 10 -0.91 -4.42 11.74
CA GLY A 10 -1.82 -4.56 10.60
C GLY A 10 -3.33 -4.48 10.86
N GLY A 11 -3.81 -4.48 12.11
CA GLY A 11 -5.26 -4.53 12.38
C GLY A 11 -6.03 -3.26 12.00
N ALA A 12 -5.50 -2.09 12.36
CA ALA A 12 -6.13 -0.80 12.04
C ALA A 12 -5.73 -0.30 10.64
N ASP A 13 -4.48 -0.54 10.25
CA ASP A 13 -3.93 -0.12 8.97
C ASP A 13 -4.49 -0.95 7.79
N GLY A 14 -4.71 -2.25 7.98
CA GLY A 14 -5.37 -3.12 6.99
C GLY A 14 -6.84 -2.72 6.76
N ALA A 15 -7.57 -2.39 7.83
CA ALA A 15 -8.95 -1.94 7.73
C ALA A 15 -9.08 -0.60 6.97
N ALA A 16 -8.14 0.33 7.18
CA ALA A 16 -8.08 1.59 6.44
C ALA A 16 -7.71 1.37 4.96
N ALA A 17 -6.73 0.51 4.68
CA ALA A 17 -6.33 0.14 3.33
C ALA A 17 -7.48 -0.52 2.55
N ALA A 18 -8.18 -1.49 3.14
CA ALA A 18 -9.33 -2.14 2.53
C ALA A 18 -10.50 -1.16 2.28
N LYS A 19 -10.72 -0.18 3.18
CA LYS A 19 -11.73 0.87 2.96
C LYS A 19 -11.36 1.80 1.81
N ALA A 20 -10.09 2.19 1.69
CA ALA A 20 -9.60 2.97 0.57
C ALA A 20 -9.70 2.20 -0.74
N ALA A 21 -9.33 0.91 -0.74
CA ALA A 21 -9.41 0.03 -1.91
C ALA A 21 -10.85 -0.04 -2.45
N ARG A 22 -11.84 -0.27 -1.58
CA ARG A 22 -13.26 -0.29 -1.98
C ARG A 22 -13.71 1.02 -2.65
N ARG A 23 -13.25 2.18 -2.17
CA ARG A 23 -13.58 3.49 -2.76
C ARG A 23 -12.93 3.67 -4.13
N LEU A 24 -11.68 3.23 -4.27
CA LEU A 24 -10.94 3.27 -5.54
C LEU A 24 -11.57 2.33 -6.58
N ALA A 25 -12.00 1.13 -6.16
CA ALA A 25 -12.70 0.17 -7.00
C ALA A 25 -14.03 0.76 -7.51
N ALA A 26 -14.79 1.41 -6.63
CA ALA A 26 -16.02 2.11 -7.01
C ALA A 26 -15.78 3.26 -8.01
N ALA A 27 -14.58 3.82 -8.04
CA ALA A 27 -14.16 4.84 -9.00
C ALA A 27 -13.56 4.25 -10.29
N GLY A 28 -13.55 2.91 -10.47
CA GLY A 28 -13.01 2.23 -11.64
C GLY A 28 -11.49 2.15 -11.69
N VAL A 29 -10.80 2.34 -10.56
CA VAL A 29 -9.33 2.21 -10.49
C VAL A 29 -8.93 0.73 -10.46
N GLU A 30 -8.04 0.33 -11.34
CA GLU A 30 -7.55 -1.07 -11.41
C GLU A 30 -6.18 -1.25 -10.75
N PHE A 31 -5.32 -0.23 -10.80
CA PHE A 31 -3.96 -0.23 -10.26
C PHE A 31 -3.69 1.04 -9.45
N VAL A 32 -2.95 0.89 -8.35
CA VAL A 32 -2.49 1.99 -7.51
C VAL A 32 -0.98 2.14 -7.65
N ALA A 33 -0.51 3.34 -7.98
CA ALA A 33 0.92 3.66 -7.97
C ALA A 33 1.35 4.08 -6.55
N LEU A 34 2.13 3.23 -5.89
CA LEU A 34 2.75 3.55 -4.61
C LEU A 34 4.11 4.21 -4.87
N ALA A 35 4.27 5.45 -4.44
CA ALA A 35 5.50 6.22 -4.62
C ALA A 35 6.20 6.42 -3.27
N ILE A 36 7.52 6.25 -3.26
CA ILE A 36 8.41 6.57 -2.13
C ILE A 36 9.60 7.35 -2.69
N VAL A 37 10.04 8.39 -1.98
CA VAL A 37 11.28 9.11 -2.29
C VAL A 37 12.38 8.57 -1.38
N ASP A 38 13.48 8.09 -1.96
CA ASP A 38 14.64 7.63 -1.18
C ASP A 38 15.47 8.81 -0.64
N THR A 39 16.49 8.51 0.16
CA THR A 39 17.36 9.55 0.76
C THR A 39 18.25 10.28 -0.24
N ALA A 40 18.39 9.76 -1.47
CA ALA A 40 19.07 10.42 -2.57
C ALA A 40 18.11 11.30 -3.41
N GLY A 41 16.82 11.34 -3.07
CA GLY A 41 15.80 12.08 -3.80
C GLY A 41 15.23 11.34 -5.01
N VAL A 42 15.55 10.06 -5.18
CA VAL A 42 15.02 9.24 -6.29
C VAL A 42 13.60 8.79 -5.94
N THR A 43 12.67 9.00 -6.88
CA THR A 43 11.30 8.52 -6.74
C THR A 43 11.18 7.08 -7.22
N LEU A 44 10.89 6.17 -6.30
CA LEU A 44 10.61 4.76 -6.56
C LEU A 44 9.09 4.58 -6.64
N VAL A 45 8.61 3.98 -7.74
CA VAL A 45 7.18 3.75 -7.96
C VAL A 45 6.91 2.26 -8.16
N LYS A 46 5.91 1.75 -7.46
CA LYS A 46 5.38 0.40 -7.66
C LYS A 46 3.89 0.45 -7.98
N CYS A 47 3.51 -0.06 -9.15
CA CYS A 47 2.12 -0.29 -9.49
C CYS A 47 1.64 -1.60 -8.84
N VAL A 48 0.59 -1.49 -8.02
CA VAL A 48 0.00 -2.63 -7.30
C VAL A 48 -1.45 -2.78 -7.77
N PRO A 49 -1.89 -3.98 -8.20
CA PRO A 49 -3.28 -4.20 -8.55
C PRO A 49 -4.16 -4.10 -7.31
N LEU A 50 -5.34 -3.50 -7.48
CA LEU A 50 -6.18 -3.08 -6.36
C LEU A 50 -6.64 -4.24 -5.45
N HIS A 51 -6.86 -5.44 -6.01
CA HIS A 51 -7.27 -6.62 -5.25
C HIS A 51 -6.28 -7.01 -4.14
N ARG A 52 -5.00 -6.62 -4.26
CA ARG A 52 -3.98 -6.90 -3.24
C ARG A 52 -4.17 -6.12 -1.94
N PHE A 53 -4.95 -5.04 -1.96
CA PHE A 53 -5.27 -4.27 -0.76
C PHE A 53 -6.44 -4.87 0.04
N GLU A 54 -7.13 -5.88 -0.50
CA GLU A 54 -8.19 -6.62 0.19
C GLU A 54 -7.66 -7.86 0.92
N GLU A 55 -6.42 -8.29 0.61
CA GLU A 55 -5.73 -9.46 1.20
C GLU A 55 -5.01 -9.16 2.53
N ALA A 56 -4.96 -7.90 2.96
CA ALA A 56 -4.19 -7.41 4.12
C ALA A 56 -5.05 -7.18 5.37
#